data_AF-A0A257HFP4-F1
#
_entry.id   AF-A0A257HFP4-F1
#
_cell.length_a   1.000
_cell.length_b   1.000
_cell.length_c   1.000
_cell.angle_alpha   90.00
_cell.angle_beta   90.00
_cell.angle_gamma   90.00
#
_symmetry.space_group_name_H-M   'P 1'
#
loop_
_entity.id
_entity.type
_entity.pdbx_description
1 polymer ?
#
loop_
_entity_poly.entity_id
_entity_poly.type
_entity_poly.pdbx_seq_one_letter_code
_entity_poly.pdbx_strand_id
1 'polypeptide(L)'
;MARLAVAGVLTAGFAMSPALADKIKNPTAVFAGLDKITGRIIAFEAAVDETVQFGSLQLTARICYSRPEYENPQTTVFLEVEEVASDNQFKKLFNGWMFASSPGLNAIEHPVYDVWLTECKGGKDIIKTPPEQDDQDDIPAPLSADAKKGAKPVEPLKRGNAATNAPLRLPDATAAGNVPGGPLPPGAVAPRAQPRQSFFPTTSGGGGGRGGAAYDPAGNSSR
;
A
#
# COMPACT_ATOMS: atom_id res chain seq x y z
N MET A 1 8.36 52.36 -53.24
CA MET A 1 7.00 51.82 -53.02
C MET A 1 7.13 50.33 -52.74
N ALA A 2 6.75 49.90 -51.54
CA ALA A 2 6.88 48.54 -51.05
C ALA A 2 5.65 47.69 -51.42
N ARG A 3 5.86 46.40 -51.73
CA ARG A 3 4.86 45.34 -51.56
C ARG A 3 5.54 44.04 -51.13
N LEU A 4 5.46 43.75 -49.83
CA LEU A 4 5.51 42.40 -49.28
C LEU A 4 4.22 41.66 -49.64
N ALA A 5 4.30 40.34 -49.84
CA ALA A 5 3.23 39.42 -49.46
C ALA A 5 3.87 38.10 -49.04
N VAL A 6 4.05 37.95 -47.72
CA VAL A 6 4.47 36.72 -47.05
C VAL A 6 3.27 35.78 -47.05
N ALA A 7 3.46 34.55 -47.54
CA ALA A 7 2.46 33.49 -47.45
C ALA A 7 2.34 33.03 -45.99
N GLY A 8 1.19 33.30 -45.37
CA GLY A 8 0.89 32.90 -44.01
C GLY A 8 0.61 31.40 -43.92
N VAL A 9 1.45 30.68 -43.18
CA VAL A 9 1.21 29.30 -42.76
C VAL A 9 0.10 29.32 -41.70
N LEU A 10 -1.07 28.78 -42.03
CA LEU A 10 -2.16 28.52 -41.09
C LEU A 10 -1.83 27.26 -40.27
N THR A 11 -1.09 27.42 -39.15
CA THR A 11 -1.03 26.38 -38.11
C THR A 11 -2.32 26.42 -37.30
N ALA A 12 -3.27 25.54 -37.65
CA ALA A 12 -4.43 25.25 -36.83
C ALA A 12 -3.98 24.62 -35.50
N GLY A 13 -4.18 25.33 -34.40
CA GLY A 13 -3.93 24.83 -33.06
C GLY A 13 -4.93 23.73 -32.71
N PHE A 14 -4.42 22.51 -32.52
CA PHE A 14 -5.16 21.44 -31.84
C PHE A 14 -5.33 21.83 -30.38
N ALA A 15 -6.56 22.13 -29.96
CA ALA A 15 -6.90 22.27 -28.54
C ALA A 15 -6.84 20.87 -27.90
N MET A 16 -5.83 20.63 -27.07
CA MET A 16 -5.69 19.42 -26.27
C MET A 16 -6.64 19.55 -25.06
N SER A 17 -7.77 18.84 -25.06
CA SER A 17 -8.65 18.80 -23.88
C SER A 17 -7.99 17.96 -22.77
N PRO A 18 -8.03 18.40 -21.50
CA PRO A 18 -7.53 17.60 -20.38
C PRO A 18 -8.39 16.34 -20.19
N ALA A 19 -7.74 15.20 -19.95
CA ALA A 19 -8.42 13.97 -19.60
C ALA A 19 -8.84 14.00 -18.12
N LEU A 20 -10.13 13.79 -17.87
CA LEU A 20 -10.70 13.71 -16.52
C LEU A 20 -10.50 12.27 -16.03
N ALA A 21 -9.68 12.06 -15.01
CA ALA A 21 -9.44 10.76 -14.40
C ALA A 21 -10.06 10.71 -13.00
N ASP A 22 -11.36 10.41 -12.93
CA ASP A 22 -12.13 10.35 -11.67
C ASP A 22 -11.78 9.08 -10.89
N LYS A 23 -11.40 9.22 -9.61
CA LYS A 23 -10.93 8.11 -8.78
C LYS A 23 -11.90 7.84 -7.65
N ILE A 24 -12.33 6.60 -7.46
CA ILE A 24 -13.26 6.24 -6.38
C ILE A 24 -12.47 5.65 -5.21
N LYS A 25 -12.60 6.23 -4.02
CA LYS A 25 -12.02 5.67 -2.80
C LYS A 25 -12.93 4.56 -2.26
N ASN A 26 -12.34 3.39 -2.01
CA ASN A 26 -13.06 2.23 -1.50
C ASN A 26 -12.58 1.85 -0.09
N PRO A 27 -13.48 1.44 0.81
CA PRO A 27 -13.13 1.00 2.15
C PRO A 27 -12.60 -0.44 2.19
N THR A 28 -12.79 -1.25 1.14
CA THR A 28 -12.41 -2.66 1.13
C THR A 28 -11.62 -3.02 -0.11
N ALA A 29 -10.50 -3.70 0.09
CA ALA A 29 -9.68 -4.32 -0.94
C ALA A 29 -9.95 -5.82 -1.01
N VAL A 30 -10.07 -6.36 -2.22
CA VAL A 30 -10.26 -7.78 -2.48
C VAL A 30 -8.98 -8.31 -3.11
N PHE A 31 -8.45 -9.38 -2.52
CA PHE A 31 -7.23 -10.05 -2.95
C PHE A 31 -7.52 -11.47 -3.37
N ALA A 32 -6.70 -11.99 -4.27
CA ALA A 32 -6.54 -13.42 -4.48
C ALA A 32 -5.16 -13.84 -4.01
N GLY A 33 -5.12 -14.92 -3.22
CA GLY A 33 -3.90 -15.55 -2.72
C GLY A 33 -3.76 -16.95 -3.27
N LEU A 34 -2.63 -17.26 -3.91
CA LEU A 34 -2.22 -18.61 -4.30
C LEU A 34 -1.26 -19.17 -3.25
N ASP A 35 -1.55 -20.36 -2.75
CA ASP A 35 -0.58 -21.18 -2.05
C ASP A 35 0.14 -22.08 -3.07
N LYS A 36 1.44 -21.85 -3.28
CA LYS A 36 2.29 -22.59 -4.23
C LYS A 36 2.53 -24.04 -3.81
N ILE A 37 2.34 -24.39 -2.54
CA ILE A 37 2.50 -25.76 -2.03
C ILE A 37 1.25 -26.57 -2.30
N THR A 38 0.07 -26.00 -2.04
CA THR A 38 -1.21 -26.70 -2.22
C THR A 38 -1.86 -26.47 -3.58
N GLY A 39 -1.40 -25.47 -4.34
CA GLY A 39 -1.97 -25.07 -5.63
C GLY A 39 -3.35 -24.42 -5.53
N ARG A 40 -3.81 -24.05 -4.33
CA ARG A 40 -5.14 -23.47 -4.10
C ARG A 40 -5.11 -21.96 -4.16
N ILE A 41 -6.07 -21.38 -4.88
CA ILE A 41 -6.32 -19.94 -4.90
C ILE A 41 -7.54 -19.64 -4.04
N ILE A 42 -7.42 -18.68 -3.13
CA ILE A 42 -8.55 -18.18 -2.33
C ILE A 42 -8.69 -16.67 -2.51
N ALA A 43 -9.93 -16.20 -2.50
CA ALA A 43 -10.23 -14.78 -2.44
C ALA A 43 -10.47 -14.38 -0.98
N PHE A 44 -9.91 -13.24 -0.57
CA PHE A 44 -10.12 -12.68 0.75
C PHE A 44 -10.21 -11.16 0.68
N GLU A 45 -10.87 -10.59 1.68
CA GLU A 45 -11.13 -9.15 1.75
C GLU A 45 -10.33 -8.56 2.92
N ALA A 46 -9.78 -7.38 2.72
CA ALA A 46 -9.16 -6.58 3.76
C ALA A 46 -9.83 -5.21 3.77
N ALA A 47 -10.31 -4.75 4.93
CA ALA A 47 -10.68 -3.35 5.06
C ALA A 47 -9.41 -2.47 5.01
N VAL A 48 -9.60 -1.23 4.57
CA VAL A 48 -8.52 -0.24 4.62
C VAL A 48 -8.11 -0.01 6.07
N ASP A 49 -6.80 -0.01 6.31
CA ASP A 49 -6.12 0.05 7.61
C ASP A 49 -6.34 -1.17 8.52
N GLU A 50 -6.93 -2.25 8.01
CA GLU A 50 -7.01 -3.54 8.70
C GLU A 50 -5.90 -4.49 8.23
N THR A 51 -5.32 -5.22 9.16
CA THR A 51 -4.34 -6.27 8.88
C THR A 51 -5.03 -7.62 8.79
N VAL A 52 -4.94 -8.27 7.63
CA VAL A 52 -5.44 -9.62 7.40
C VAL A 52 -4.29 -10.60 7.27
N GLN A 53 -4.50 -11.85 7.67
CA GLN A 53 -3.48 -12.90 7.61
C GLN A 53 -3.79 -13.91 6.49
N PHE A 54 -2.79 -14.16 5.65
CA PHE A 54 -2.80 -15.21 4.63
C PHE A 54 -1.54 -16.08 4.77
N GLY A 55 -1.70 -17.26 5.38
CA GLY A 55 -0.55 -18.12 5.70
C GLY A 55 0.40 -17.46 6.68
N SER A 56 1.67 -17.32 6.31
CA SER A 56 2.67 -16.57 7.08
C SER A 56 2.71 -15.07 6.76
N LEU A 57 1.90 -14.59 5.82
CA LEU A 57 1.87 -13.18 5.42
C LEU A 57 0.79 -12.42 6.20
N GLN A 58 1.14 -11.23 6.67
CA GLN A 58 0.23 -10.22 7.17
C GLN A 58 0.17 -9.08 6.15
N LEU A 59 -1.04 -8.75 5.70
CA LEU A 59 -1.28 -7.75 4.68
C LEU A 59 -2.12 -6.63 5.28
N THR A 60 -1.67 -5.39 5.08
CA THR A 60 -2.41 -4.19 5.49
C THR A 60 -2.62 -3.30 4.28
N ALA A 61 -3.88 -3.14 3.87
CA ALA A 61 -4.25 -2.27 2.75
C ALA A 61 -4.41 -0.83 3.27
N ARG A 62 -3.60 0.13 2.81
CA ARG A 62 -3.69 1.52 3.28
C ARG A 62 -4.61 2.37 2.44
N ILE A 63 -4.67 2.06 1.14
CA ILE A 63 -5.42 2.84 0.17
C ILE A 63 -5.96 1.88 -0.87
N CYS A 64 -7.25 1.97 -1.22
CA CYS A 64 -7.87 1.22 -2.30
C CYS A 64 -8.64 2.16 -3.23
N TYR A 65 -8.29 2.19 -4.50
CA TYR A 65 -8.92 3.02 -5.51
C TYR A 65 -9.47 2.19 -6.68
N SER A 66 -10.65 2.55 -7.17
CA SER A 66 -11.22 2.02 -8.41
C SER A 66 -11.59 3.16 -9.36
N ARG A 67 -11.92 2.80 -10.61
CA ARG A 67 -12.48 3.71 -11.61
C ARG A 67 -13.96 3.41 -11.87
N PRO A 68 -14.73 4.40 -12.32
CA PRO A 68 -16.09 4.17 -12.82
C PRO A 68 -16.10 3.24 -14.05
N GLU A 69 -17.22 2.55 -14.29
CA GLU A 69 -17.36 1.59 -15.39
C GLU A 69 -17.31 2.21 -16.79
N TYR A 70 -17.55 3.52 -16.93
CA TYR A 70 -17.46 4.23 -18.21
C TYR A 70 -16.01 4.58 -18.62
N GLU A 71 -15.04 4.37 -17.73
CA GLU A 71 -13.61 4.57 -17.98
C GLU A 71 -12.90 3.20 -18.09
N ASN A 72 -11.63 3.20 -18.49
CA ASN A 72 -10.83 1.98 -18.44
C ASN A 72 -10.74 1.46 -16.98
N PRO A 73 -11.01 0.17 -16.75
CA PRO A 73 -10.98 -0.40 -15.40
C PRO A 73 -9.56 -0.40 -14.86
N GLN A 74 -9.28 0.53 -13.94
CA GLN A 74 -7.98 0.67 -13.29
C GLN A 74 -8.18 0.67 -11.77
N THR A 75 -7.97 -0.50 -11.17
CA THR A 75 -8.03 -0.66 -9.71
C THR A 75 -6.61 -0.74 -9.17
N THR A 76 -6.31 0.09 -8.16
CA THR A 76 -5.00 0.17 -7.55
C THR A 76 -5.09 0.21 -6.04
N VAL A 77 -4.12 -0.40 -5.37
CA VAL A 77 -4.04 -0.48 -3.91
C VAL A 77 -2.63 -0.16 -3.46
N PHE A 78 -2.49 0.52 -2.32
CA PHE A 78 -1.22 0.61 -1.62
C PHE A 78 -1.22 -0.39 -0.48
N LEU A 79 -0.25 -1.31 -0.50
CA LEU A 79 -0.17 -2.43 0.44
C LEU A 79 1.14 -2.39 1.23
N GLU A 80 1.03 -2.77 2.48
CA GLU A 80 2.15 -3.08 3.35
C GLU A 80 2.06 -4.55 3.73
N VAL A 81 3.13 -5.31 3.52
CA VAL A 81 3.14 -6.76 3.72
C VAL A 81 4.32 -7.15 4.58
N GLU A 82 4.04 -7.95 5.58
CA GLU A 82 5.01 -8.45 6.54
C GLU A 82 4.92 -9.98 6.58
N GLU A 83 6.07 -10.63 6.68
CA GLU A 83 6.18 -12.06 6.96
C GLU A 83 6.29 -12.27 8.47
N VAL A 84 5.50 -13.20 8.99
CA VAL A 84 5.64 -13.70 10.35
C VAL A 84 6.56 -14.92 10.31
N ALA A 85 7.80 -14.72 10.74
CA ALA A 85 8.77 -15.80 10.83
C ALA A 85 8.43 -16.79 11.97
N SER A 86 9.03 -17.98 11.95
CA SER A 86 8.77 -19.04 12.94
C SER A 86 9.16 -18.65 14.37
N ASP A 87 10.06 -17.68 14.54
CA ASP A 87 10.45 -17.08 15.82
C ASP A 87 9.56 -15.89 16.22
N ASN A 88 8.45 -15.68 15.49
CA ASN A 88 7.46 -14.64 15.71
C ASN A 88 8.02 -13.20 15.51
N GLN A 89 9.08 -13.07 14.70
CA GLN A 89 9.57 -11.78 14.23
C GLN A 89 8.83 -11.34 12.96
N PHE A 90 8.55 -10.05 12.86
CA PHE A 90 7.92 -9.43 11.69
C PHE A 90 8.99 -8.89 10.75
N LYS A 91 9.00 -9.41 9.52
CA LYS A 91 9.90 -8.94 8.46
C LYS A 91 9.09 -8.27 7.36
N LYS A 92 9.38 -6.99 7.10
CA LYS A 92 8.77 -6.26 5.98
C LYS A 92 9.20 -6.89 4.65
N LEU A 93 8.23 -7.39 3.89
CA LEU A 93 8.45 -8.00 2.58
C LEU A 93 8.14 -7.05 1.43
N PHE A 94 7.03 -6.32 1.53
CA PHE A 94 6.59 -5.45 0.45
C PHE A 94 5.95 -4.18 1.00
N ASN A 95 6.16 -3.06 0.31
CA ASN A 95 5.48 -1.80 0.57
C ASN A 95 5.44 -1.01 -0.73
N GLY A 96 4.24 -0.89 -1.30
CA GLY A 96 4.10 -0.29 -2.61
C GLY A 96 2.71 -0.39 -3.20
N TRP A 97 2.60 0.11 -4.43
CA TRP A 97 1.38 0.08 -5.22
C TRP A 97 1.26 -1.22 -5.99
N MET A 98 0.05 -1.76 -6.03
CA MET A 98 -0.33 -2.92 -6.82
C MET A 98 -1.55 -2.60 -7.69
N PHE A 99 -1.64 -3.22 -8.86
CA PHE A 99 -2.64 -2.93 -9.89
C PHE A 99 -3.41 -4.21 -10.25
N ALA A 100 -4.73 -4.17 -10.21
CA ALA A 100 -5.55 -5.34 -10.53
C ALA A 100 -5.46 -5.74 -12.02
N SER A 101 -5.35 -4.76 -12.92
CA SER A 101 -5.24 -5.00 -14.37
C SER A 101 -3.85 -5.52 -14.78
N SER A 102 -2.85 -5.39 -13.91
CA SER A 102 -1.48 -5.79 -14.21
C SER A 102 -0.79 -6.32 -12.95
N PRO A 103 -1.22 -7.50 -12.45
CA PRO A 103 -0.64 -8.09 -11.25
C PRO A 103 0.88 -8.28 -11.37
N GLY A 104 1.37 -8.69 -12.55
CA GLY A 104 2.79 -8.95 -12.77
C GLY A 104 3.74 -7.74 -12.67
N LEU A 105 3.22 -6.50 -12.55
CA LEU A 105 4.08 -5.33 -12.34
C LEU A 105 4.57 -5.22 -10.90
N ASN A 106 3.69 -5.51 -9.92
CA ASN A 106 3.96 -5.33 -8.51
C ASN A 106 3.15 -6.33 -7.66
N ALA A 107 3.11 -7.61 -8.05
CA ALA A 107 2.54 -8.69 -7.25
C ALA A 107 3.45 -9.02 -6.08
N ILE A 108 2.86 -9.55 -5.00
CA ILE A 108 3.63 -10.10 -3.89
C ILE A 108 4.03 -11.52 -4.28
N GLU A 109 5.32 -11.70 -4.55
CA GLU A 109 5.91 -13.00 -4.86
C GLU A 109 6.68 -13.50 -3.64
N HIS A 110 6.08 -14.42 -2.89
CA HIS A 110 6.73 -15.11 -1.79
C HIS A 110 7.08 -16.56 -2.22
N PRO A 111 8.12 -17.20 -1.66
CA PRO A 111 8.49 -18.57 -2.04
C PRO A 111 7.36 -19.59 -1.90
N VAL A 112 6.42 -19.32 -0.99
CA VAL A 112 5.28 -20.21 -0.67
C VAL A 112 3.94 -19.63 -1.13
N TYR A 113 3.81 -18.30 -1.23
CA TYR A 113 2.53 -17.62 -1.41
C TYR A 113 2.63 -16.57 -2.51
N ASP A 114 1.61 -16.43 -3.35
CA ASP A 114 1.46 -15.25 -4.20
C ASP A 114 0.19 -14.52 -3.83
N VAL A 115 0.25 -13.19 -3.77
CA VAL A 115 -0.94 -12.38 -3.52
C VAL A 115 -1.01 -11.25 -4.53
N TRP A 116 -2.19 -11.09 -5.12
CA TRP A 116 -2.50 -10.00 -6.02
C TRP A 116 -3.88 -9.39 -5.76
N LEU A 117 -4.01 -8.10 -6.08
CA LEU A 117 -5.25 -7.35 -6.03
C LEU A 117 -6.17 -7.83 -7.15
N THR A 118 -7.45 -8.04 -6.82
CA THR A 118 -8.49 -8.33 -7.80
C THR A 118 -9.44 -7.14 -7.97
N GLU A 119 -9.88 -6.54 -6.85
CA GLU A 119 -10.89 -5.47 -6.89
C GLU A 119 -10.80 -4.57 -5.65
N CYS A 120 -11.34 -3.36 -5.76
CA CYS A 120 -11.65 -2.47 -4.63
C CYS A 120 -13.16 -2.24 -4.63
N LYS A 121 -13.85 -2.43 -3.50
CA LYS A 121 -15.32 -2.32 -3.43
C LYS A 121 -15.82 -1.56 -2.20
N GLY A 122 -17.09 -1.17 -2.26
CA GLY A 122 -17.81 -0.48 -1.18
C GLY A 122 -17.66 1.05 -1.16
N GLY A 123 -16.89 1.61 -2.09
CA GLY A 123 -16.65 3.05 -2.21
C GLY A 123 -17.78 3.77 -2.94
N LYS A 124 -18.15 4.95 -2.44
CA LYS A 124 -19.07 5.88 -3.12
C LYS A 124 -18.43 7.26 -3.35
N ASP A 125 -17.24 7.47 -2.82
CA ASP A 125 -16.56 8.77 -2.83
C ASP A 125 -15.72 8.91 -4.09
N ILE A 126 -16.24 9.68 -5.05
CA ILE A 126 -15.55 10.05 -6.29
C ILE A 126 -14.67 11.27 -5.98
N ILE A 127 -13.36 11.04 -5.94
CA ILE A 127 -12.34 12.08 -5.91
C ILE A 127 -12.24 12.65 -7.33
N LYS A 128 -12.86 13.81 -7.54
CA LYS A 128 -12.61 14.63 -8.73
C LYS A 128 -11.24 15.27 -8.56
N THR A 129 -10.28 14.86 -9.38
CA THR A 129 -8.95 15.50 -9.38
C THR A 129 -9.11 16.92 -9.93
N PRO A 130 -8.84 17.99 -9.15
CA PRO A 130 -8.72 19.32 -9.71
C PRO A 130 -7.52 19.32 -10.68
N PRO A 131 -7.57 20.05 -11.81
CA PRO A 131 -6.44 20.10 -12.73
C PRO A 131 -5.18 20.51 -11.96
N GLU A 132 -4.12 19.70 -12.06
CA GLU A 132 -2.78 20.10 -11.62
C GLU A 132 -2.47 21.43 -12.28
N GLN A 133 -2.26 22.47 -11.47
CA GLN A 133 -1.66 23.69 -11.97
C GLN A 133 -0.20 23.33 -12.25
N ASP A 134 0.12 23.20 -13.54
CA ASP A 134 1.50 23.23 -14.00
C ASP A 134 2.10 24.55 -13.49
N ASP A 135 2.85 24.51 -12.40
CA ASP A 135 3.76 25.58 -11.99
C ASP A 135 4.89 25.64 -13.02
N GLN A 136 4.56 26.13 -14.21
CA GLN A 136 5.51 26.61 -15.21
C GLN A 136 5.88 28.06 -14.85
N ASP A 137 6.30 28.29 -13.61
CA ASP A 137 6.83 29.58 -13.19
C ASP A 137 8.36 29.56 -13.31
N ASP A 138 8.82 30.24 -14.38
CA ASP A 138 10.06 31.00 -14.45
C ASP A 138 11.37 30.31 -14.01
N ILE A 139 12.04 29.66 -14.96
CA ILE A 139 13.51 29.67 -14.99
C ILE A 139 13.92 30.93 -15.79
N PRO A 140 14.40 32.02 -15.17
CA PRO A 140 14.92 33.13 -15.94
C PRO A 140 16.14 32.64 -16.72
N ALA A 141 16.16 32.92 -18.02
CA ALA A 141 17.30 32.64 -18.88
C ALA A 141 18.60 33.17 -18.23
N PRO A 142 19.72 32.45 -18.30
CA PRO A 142 20.98 32.95 -17.77
C PRO A 142 21.38 34.21 -18.55
N LEU A 143 21.34 35.36 -17.88
CA LEU A 143 21.84 36.63 -18.39
C LEU A 143 23.35 36.50 -18.61
N SER A 144 23.71 36.35 -19.88
CA SER A 144 25.08 36.49 -20.35
C SER A 144 25.59 37.91 -20.12
N ALA A 145 26.81 37.95 -19.56
CA ALA A 145 27.83 38.99 -19.70
C ALA A 145 27.64 40.36 -19.02
N ASP A 146 28.79 40.84 -18.52
CA ASP A 146 29.15 42.20 -18.14
C ASP A 146 28.77 42.73 -16.75
N ALA A 147 29.60 42.38 -15.76
CA ALA A 147 29.94 43.32 -14.67
C ALA A 147 31.35 43.09 -14.10
N LYS A 148 32.35 43.79 -14.66
CA LYS A 148 33.63 44.05 -13.99
C LYS A 148 33.38 44.94 -12.75
N LYS A 149 33.62 44.43 -11.53
CA LYS A 149 34.17 45.26 -10.43
C LYS A 149 34.73 44.44 -9.26
N GLY A 150 36.06 44.43 -9.16
CA GLY A 150 36.87 44.41 -7.92
C GLY A 150 36.60 43.36 -6.85
N ALA A 151 37.28 42.22 -6.94
CA ALA A 151 37.46 41.30 -5.81
C ALA A 151 38.61 41.79 -4.90
N LYS A 152 38.36 41.94 -3.59
CA LYS A 152 39.42 41.97 -2.58
C LYS A 152 39.87 40.52 -2.29
N PRO A 153 41.18 40.26 -2.09
CA PRO A 153 41.65 38.90 -1.82
C PRO A 153 41.14 38.39 -0.47
N VAL A 154 40.50 37.22 -0.46
CA VAL A 154 40.27 36.40 0.73
C VAL A 154 41.32 35.29 0.73
N GLU A 155 42.04 35.20 1.85
CA GLU A 155 43.21 34.34 2.06
C GLU A 155 42.82 32.84 2.11
N PRO A 156 43.64 31.90 1.60
CA PRO A 156 43.30 30.49 1.60
C PRO A 156 43.57 29.85 2.97
N LEU A 157 42.54 29.22 3.57
CA LEU A 157 42.70 28.33 4.71
C LEU A 157 43.54 27.10 4.31
N LYS A 158 44.73 26.99 4.91
CA LYS A 158 45.67 25.87 4.74
C LYS A 158 45.02 24.53 5.12
N ARG A 159 45.00 23.60 4.17
CA ARG A 159 44.74 22.18 4.39
C ARG A 159 46.00 21.54 4.97
N GLY A 160 45.98 21.24 6.27
CA GLY A 160 47.04 20.49 6.95
C GLY A 160 46.86 18.98 6.73
N ASN A 161 47.88 18.34 6.18
CA ASN A 161 48.02 16.88 6.16
C ASN A 161 48.48 16.40 7.53
N ALA A 162 47.76 15.45 8.13
CA ALA A 162 48.32 14.56 9.15
C ALA A 162 47.55 13.24 9.13
N ALA A 163 48.20 12.23 8.56
CA ALA A 163 47.85 10.84 8.79
C ALA A 163 48.14 10.48 10.25
N THR A 164 47.17 9.88 10.93
CA THR A 164 47.45 8.92 12.00
C THR A 164 46.25 7.98 12.14
N ASN A 165 46.53 6.70 11.96
CA ASN A 165 45.63 5.60 12.21
C ASN A 165 45.28 5.56 13.69
N ALA A 166 44.07 6.01 14.06
CA ALA A 166 43.48 5.75 15.35
C ALA A 166 42.23 4.88 15.13
N PRO A 167 42.12 3.69 15.77
CA PRO A 167 40.91 2.90 15.65
C PRO A 167 39.73 3.66 16.28
N LEU A 168 38.58 3.63 15.60
CA LEU A 168 37.31 4.12 16.11
C LEU A 168 36.98 3.34 17.41
N ARG A 169 37.08 4.03 18.54
CA ARG A 169 36.65 3.51 19.84
C ARG A 169 35.11 3.45 19.84
N LEU A 170 34.55 2.25 19.90
CA LEU A 170 33.15 2.06 20.29
C LEU A 170 33.01 2.43 21.78
N PRO A 171 31.91 3.07 22.22
CA PRO A 171 31.65 3.28 23.63
C PRO A 171 31.38 1.93 24.32
N ASP A 172 32.23 1.61 25.30
CA ASP A 172 32.13 0.43 26.15
C ASP A 172 30.82 0.46 26.97
N ALA A 173 30.07 -0.65 26.89
CA ALA A 173 28.91 -0.92 27.73
C ALA A 173 29.35 -1.19 29.19
N THR A 174 29.59 -0.13 29.96
CA THR A 174 29.76 -0.22 31.42
C THR A 174 29.03 0.94 32.11
N ALA A 175 27.71 0.82 32.20
CA ALA A 175 26.91 1.51 33.18
C ALA A 175 25.94 0.51 33.81
N ALA A 176 26.50 -0.43 34.58
CA ALA A 176 25.74 -1.21 35.54
C ALA A 176 25.33 -0.26 36.67
N GLY A 177 24.14 0.32 36.54
CA GLY A 177 23.44 0.99 37.61
C GLY A 177 23.15 -0.01 38.73
N ASN A 178 23.62 0.33 39.92
CA ASN A 178 23.43 -0.38 41.17
C ASN A 178 21.93 -0.48 41.51
N VAL A 179 21.35 -1.68 41.41
CA VAL A 179 19.97 -1.97 41.88
C VAL A 179 20.09 -2.84 43.13
N PRO A 180 19.66 -2.37 44.32
CA PRO A 180 19.66 -3.22 45.50
C PRO A 180 18.57 -4.29 45.37
N GLY A 181 19.01 -5.55 45.21
CA GLY A 181 18.17 -6.73 45.27
C GLY A 181 17.70 -7.01 46.69
N GLY A 182 16.40 -6.93 46.92
CA GLY A 182 15.72 -7.53 48.07
C GLY A 182 15.00 -8.83 47.64
N PRO A 183 14.95 -9.87 48.47
CA PRO A 183 14.17 -11.08 48.16
C PRO A 183 12.67 -10.77 48.16
N LEU A 184 11.99 -11.07 47.05
CA LEU A 184 10.53 -11.06 46.98
C LEU A 184 9.98 -12.33 47.66
N PRO A 185 8.89 -12.24 48.46
CA PRO A 185 8.27 -13.39 49.10
C PRO A 185 7.56 -14.30 48.08
N PRO A 186 7.52 -15.64 48.31
CA PRO A 186 6.76 -16.54 47.47
C PRO A 186 5.29 -16.52 47.87
N GLY A 187 4.41 -15.98 47.02
CA GLY A 187 2.98 -16.00 47.30
C GLY A 187 2.12 -15.47 46.15
N ALA A 188 1.19 -16.32 45.72
CA ALA A 188 0.07 -16.08 44.79
C ALA A 188 0.41 -16.00 43.29
N VAL A 189 0.52 -17.17 42.67
CA VAL A 189 0.21 -17.36 41.26
C VAL A 189 -1.30 -17.14 41.09
N ALA A 190 -1.70 -16.04 40.45
CA ALA A 190 -3.09 -15.86 40.04
C ALA A 190 -3.42 -16.88 38.94
N PRO A 191 -4.54 -17.62 39.01
CA PRO A 191 -4.91 -18.54 37.95
C PRO A 191 -5.23 -17.74 36.68
N ARG A 192 -4.54 -18.12 35.59
CA ARG A 192 -4.75 -17.64 34.22
C ARG A 192 -6.24 -17.78 33.86
N ALA A 193 -6.91 -16.66 33.63
CA ALA A 193 -8.29 -16.65 33.16
C ALA A 193 -8.38 -17.40 31.82
N GLN A 194 -9.22 -18.43 31.78
CA GLN A 194 -9.50 -19.16 30.54
C GLN A 194 -10.38 -18.29 29.63
N PRO A 195 -10.07 -18.21 28.32
CA PRO A 195 -10.96 -17.55 27.37
C PRO A 195 -12.27 -18.34 27.29
N ARG A 196 -13.38 -17.70 27.67
CA ARG A 196 -14.72 -18.26 27.48
C ARG A 196 -15.03 -18.29 25.99
N GLN A 197 -14.86 -19.44 25.37
CA GLN A 197 -15.44 -19.69 24.06
C GLN A 197 -16.95 -19.88 24.22
N SER A 198 -17.71 -18.80 23.99
CA SER A 198 -19.13 -18.90 23.68
C SER A 198 -19.29 -19.34 22.22
N PHE A 199 -18.98 -20.62 22.00
CA PHE A 199 -19.28 -21.38 20.79
C PHE A 199 -20.81 -21.58 20.74
N PHE A 200 -21.46 -20.98 19.75
CA PHE A 200 -22.78 -21.32 19.18
C PHE A 200 -24.00 -21.41 20.13
N PRO A 201 -25.13 -20.75 19.82
CA PRO A 201 -26.39 -21.12 20.44
C PRO A 201 -26.81 -22.51 19.94
N THR A 202 -26.63 -23.53 20.78
CA THR A 202 -27.29 -24.82 20.59
C THR A 202 -28.78 -24.63 20.87
N THR A 203 -29.54 -24.41 19.80
CA THR A 203 -30.99 -24.62 19.81
C THR A 203 -31.26 -26.09 20.12
N SER A 204 -31.53 -26.39 21.39
CA SER A 204 -32.05 -27.68 21.84
C SER A 204 -33.51 -27.51 22.26
N GLY A 205 -34.36 -28.37 21.69
CA GLY A 205 -35.80 -28.44 21.93
C GLY A 205 -36.58 -27.97 20.69
N GLY A 206 -37.43 -28.76 20.06
CA GLY A 206 -37.96 -30.07 20.37
C GLY A 206 -39.18 -30.28 19.46
N GLY A 207 -39.27 -31.48 18.89
CA GLY A 207 -40.43 -32.12 18.23
C GLY A 207 -41.59 -31.28 17.68
N GLY A 208 -41.88 -31.44 16.39
CA GLY A 208 -43.24 -31.18 15.91
C GLY A 208 -43.41 -30.99 14.41
N GLY A 209 -43.36 -32.08 13.64
CA GLY A 209 -44.34 -32.34 12.60
C GLY A 209 -44.28 -31.59 11.25
N ARG A 210 -44.39 -32.42 10.21
CA ARG A 210 -45.13 -32.21 8.95
C ARG A 210 -44.39 -31.53 7.79
N GLY A 211 -44.39 -32.26 6.67
CA GLY A 211 -44.46 -31.68 5.34
C GLY A 211 -43.19 -31.82 4.51
N GLY A 212 -43.00 -32.99 3.91
CA GLY A 212 -42.05 -33.13 2.80
C GLY A 212 -42.51 -32.29 1.61
N ALA A 213 -41.67 -31.39 1.16
CA ALA A 213 -41.72 -30.82 -0.18
C ALA A 213 -40.41 -31.23 -0.87
N ALA A 214 -40.45 -32.36 -1.57
CA ALA A 214 -39.40 -32.75 -2.49
C ALA A 214 -39.45 -31.79 -3.69
N TYR A 215 -38.37 -31.06 -3.90
CA TYR A 215 -38.10 -30.32 -5.12
C TYR A 215 -37.89 -31.33 -6.27
N ASP A 216 -38.71 -31.22 -7.31
CA ASP A 216 -38.63 -32.01 -8.54
C ASP A 216 -37.91 -31.17 -9.61
N PRO A 217 -36.69 -31.56 -10.05
CA PRO A 217 -35.92 -30.81 -11.04
C PRO A 217 -36.35 -31.05 -12.50
N ALA A 218 -37.35 -31.91 -12.77
CA ALA A 218 -37.77 -32.21 -14.12
C ALA A 218 -39.03 -31.43 -14.50
N GLY A 219 -38.84 -30.24 -15.06
CA GLY A 219 -39.91 -29.45 -15.65
C GLY A 219 -40.64 -30.22 -16.77
N ASN A 220 -41.81 -30.74 -16.46
CA ASN A 220 -42.79 -31.18 -17.44
C ASN A 220 -44.21 -31.24 -16.82
N SER A 221 -45.02 -30.22 -17.05
CA SER A 221 -46.45 -30.47 -17.26
C SER A 221 -47.14 -29.29 -17.92
N SER A 222 -47.60 -29.56 -19.14
CA SER A 222 -48.63 -28.79 -19.83
C SER A 222 -49.91 -28.71 -19.01
N ARG A 223 -50.46 -27.50 -18.86
CA ARG A 223 -51.89 -27.16 -18.91
C ARG A 223 -52.06 -25.66 -18.85
#